data_AF-A0A5B8MSF8-F1
#
_entry.id   AF-A0A5B8MSF8-F1
#
_cell.length_a   1.000
_cell.length_b   1.000
_cell.length_c   1.000
_cell.angle_alpha   90.00
_cell.angle_beta   90.00
_cell.angle_gamma   90.00
#
_symmetry.space_group_name_H-M   'P 1'
#
loop_
_entity.id
_entity.type
_entity.pdbx_description
1 polymer ?
#
loop_
_entity_poly.entity_id
_entity_poly.type
_entity_poly.pdbx_seq_one_letter_code
_entity_poly.pdbx_strand_id
1 'polypeptide(L)'
;MDSDKFTVADGSGNTAIAGTLGVTGDTTVTGATVLNGGLTMDSDKFTVADGSGNTAIAGTLTTTGATVLNGGLTMDSDKFTVADDSGNTAIAGTLGCYW
;
A
#
# COMPACT_ATOMS: atom_id res chain seq x y z
N MET A 1 10.28 34.62 -12.17
CA MET A 1 10.37 33.14 -12.16
C MET A 1 11.23 32.79 -10.96
N ASP A 2 10.73 31.95 -10.06
CA ASP A 2 11.57 31.38 -9.00
C ASP A 2 12.42 30.28 -9.67
N SER A 3 13.60 30.65 -10.15
CA SER A 3 14.43 29.82 -11.04
C SER A 3 14.88 28.50 -10.45
N ASP A 4 14.69 28.32 -9.13
CA ASP A 4 15.23 27.19 -8.39
C ASP A 4 14.12 26.36 -7.72
N LYS A 5 12.94 26.95 -7.48
CA LYS A 5 11.83 26.25 -6.79
C LYS A 5 10.79 25.64 -7.72
N PHE A 6 10.58 26.23 -8.90
CA PHE A 6 9.73 25.66 -9.95
C PHE A 6 10.44 25.76 -11.29
N THR A 7 10.90 24.62 -11.82
CA THR A 7 11.64 24.58 -13.08
C THR A 7 10.99 23.62 -14.06
N VAL A 8 11.05 23.95 -15.34
CA VAL A 8 10.68 23.05 -16.44
C VAL A 8 11.87 23.00 -17.40
N ALA A 9 12.44 21.82 -17.60
CA ALA A 9 13.58 21.65 -18.49
C ALA A 9 13.13 21.67 -19.96
N ASP A 10 13.69 22.57 -20.77
CA ASP A 10 13.30 22.76 -22.18
C ASP A 10 13.46 21.48 -23.02
N GLY A 11 14.58 20.76 -22.84
CA GLY A 11 14.89 19.58 -23.64
C GLY A 11 14.09 18.31 -23.27
N SER A 12 13.65 18.18 -22.02
CA SER A 12 13.02 16.95 -21.53
C SER A 12 11.59 17.13 -21.00
N GLY A 13 11.17 18.38 -20.75
CA GLY A 13 9.91 18.71 -20.10
C GLY A 13 9.88 18.39 -18.60
N ASN A 14 11.00 17.96 -17.99
CA ASN A 14 11.04 17.58 -16.58
C ASN A 14 10.65 18.79 -15.72
N THR A 15 9.67 18.59 -14.84
CA THR A 15 9.24 19.61 -13.90
C THR A 15 9.79 19.31 -12.51
N ALA A 16 10.43 20.28 -11.87
CA ALA A 16 10.84 20.18 -10.47
C ALA A 16 10.06 21.18 -9.62
N ILE A 17 9.56 20.74 -8.47
CA ILE A 17 8.85 21.55 -7.49
C ILE A 17 9.53 21.31 -6.14
N ALA A 18 10.27 22.30 -5.65
CA ALA A 18 11.01 22.18 -4.38
C ALA A 18 10.09 22.26 -3.14
N GLY A 19 8.87 22.76 -3.31
CA GLY A 19 7.86 22.86 -2.27
C GLY A 19 6.74 21.82 -2.41
N THR A 20 5.62 22.06 -1.72
CA THR A 20 4.42 21.23 -1.83
C THR A 20 3.64 21.58 -3.09
N LEU A 21 3.31 20.56 -3.89
CA LEU A 21 2.33 20.69 -4.97
C LEU A 21 0.91 20.44 -4.42
N GLY A 22 0.07 21.46 -4.41
CA GLY A 22 -1.36 21.31 -4.14
C GLY A 22 -2.14 21.05 -5.43
N VAL A 23 -3.01 20.05 -5.45
CA VAL A 23 -3.91 19.76 -6.57
C VAL A 23 -5.34 19.65 -6.04
N THR A 24 -6.25 20.48 -6.56
CA THR A 24 -7.67 20.49 -6.14
C THR A 24 -8.53 19.54 -6.98
N GLY A 25 -8.15 19.31 -8.23
CA GLY A 25 -8.86 18.41 -9.15
C GLY A 25 -8.23 17.03 -9.24
N ASP A 26 -8.76 16.23 -10.15
CA ASP A 26 -8.24 14.90 -10.43
C ASP A 26 -6.83 14.97 -11.04
N THR A 27 -5.97 14.05 -10.63
CA THR A 27 -4.64 13.84 -11.22
C THR A 27 -4.63 12.50 -11.93
N THR A 28 -4.31 12.49 -13.23
CA THR A 28 -4.11 11.25 -14.00
C THR A 28 -2.62 11.05 -14.24
N VAL A 29 -2.07 9.92 -13.79
CA VAL A 29 -0.70 9.50 -14.12
C VAL A 29 -0.79 8.28 -15.02
N THR A 30 -0.33 8.41 -16.26
CA THR A 30 -0.39 7.34 -17.27
C THR A 30 0.79 6.37 -17.18
N GLY A 31 1.89 6.80 -16.55
CA GLY A 31 3.09 6.00 -16.33
C GLY A 31 3.20 5.46 -14.90
N ALA A 32 4.37 4.90 -14.59
CA ALA A 32 4.70 4.53 -13.21
C ALA A 32 5.01 5.77 -12.37
N THR A 33 4.64 5.72 -11.09
CA THR A 33 4.99 6.73 -10.09
C THR A 33 5.92 6.12 -9.05
N VAL A 34 7.00 6.80 -8.73
CA VAL A 34 7.90 6.44 -7.64
C VAL A 34 7.73 7.45 -6.50
N LEU A 35 7.34 6.96 -5.31
CA LEU A 35 7.10 7.78 -4.12
C LEU A 35 8.12 7.42 -3.03
N ASN A 36 9.27 8.08 -3.02
CA ASN A 36 10.38 7.83 -2.08
C ASN A 36 10.12 8.30 -0.63
N GLY A 37 8.89 8.73 -0.32
CA GLY A 37 8.47 9.12 1.02
C GLY A 37 7.28 8.28 1.51
N GLY A 38 6.94 7.22 0.79
CA GLY A 38 5.72 6.45 0.99
C GLY A 38 4.48 7.08 0.37
N LEU A 39 3.33 6.47 0.65
CA LEU A 39 2.01 6.91 0.21
C LEU A 39 1.10 7.05 1.42
N THR A 40 0.38 8.17 1.51
CA THR A 40 -0.63 8.40 2.54
C THR A 40 -1.88 8.98 1.89
N MET A 41 -3.01 8.29 2.03
CA MET A 41 -4.30 8.73 1.52
C MET A 41 -5.29 8.87 2.67
N ASP A 42 -6.05 9.97 2.63
CA ASP A 42 -7.00 10.36 3.67
C ASP A 42 -6.35 10.32 5.08
N SER A 43 -5.18 10.96 5.19
CA SER A 43 -4.34 11.07 6.39
C SER A 43 -3.76 9.76 6.96
N ASP A 44 -4.57 8.74 7.17
CA ASP A 44 -4.17 7.46 7.79
C ASP A 44 -4.97 6.24 7.32
N LYS A 45 -5.95 6.42 6.41
CA LYS A 45 -6.86 5.31 6.03
C LYS A 45 -6.23 4.29 5.10
N PHE A 46 -5.34 4.74 4.23
CA PHE A 46 -4.54 3.88 3.37
C PHE A 46 -3.11 4.42 3.30
N THR A 47 -2.15 3.67 3.83
CA THR A 47 -0.74 4.07 3.82
C THR A 47 0.16 2.96 3.30
N VAL A 48 1.27 3.34 2.67
CA VAL A 48 2.38 2.46 2.30
C VAL A 48 3.66 3.05 2.88
N ALA A 49 4.32 2.29 3.76
CA ALA A 49 5.55 2.71 4.39
C ALA A 49 6.74 2.66 3.41
N ASP A 50 7.53 3.73 3.32
CA ASP A 50 8.68 3.85 2.41
C ASP A 50 9.72 2.73 2.60
N GLY A 51 10.13 2.47 3.84
CA GLY A 51 11.22 1.54 4.13
C GLY A 51 10.85 0.05 4.08
N SER A 52 9.59 -0.30 4.31
CA SER A 52 9.15 -1.71 4.39
C SER A 52 8.16 -2.11 3.31
N GLY A 53 7.51 -1.17 2.63
CA GLY A 53 6.39 -1.43 1.74
C GLY A 53 5.13 -1.91 2.45
N ASN A 54 5.11 -1.93 3.80
CA ASN A 54 3.94 -2.37 4.55
C ASN A 54 2.74 -1.48 4.22
N THR A 55 1.63 -2.11 3.87
CA THR A 55 0.36 -1.41 3.59
C THR A 55 -0.53 -1.48 4.83
N ALA A 56 -1.00 -0.33 5.31
CA ALA A 56 -2.04 -0.27 6.34
C ALA A 56 -3.37 0.13 5.71
N ILE A 57 -4.42 -0.62 6.05
CA ILE A 57 -5.80 -0.34 5.66
C ILE A 57 -6.58 -0.23 6.96
N ALA A 58 -6.98 0.98 7.34
CA ALA A 58 -7.70 1.20 8.60
C ALA A 58 -9.15 0.66 8.57
N GLY A 59 -9.70 0.47 7.37
CA GLY A 59 -11.02 -0.12 7.14
C GLY A 59 -10.98 -1.59 6.74
N THR A 60 -12.06 -2.05 6.10
CA THR A 60 -12.17 -3.40 5.56
C THR A 60 -11.56 -3.48 4.16
N LEU A 61 -10.71 -4.48 3.92
CA LEU A 61 -10.26 -4.86 2.57
C LEU A 61 -11.22 -5.92 1.99
N THR A 62 -11.89 -5.58 0.89
CA THR A 62 -12.70 -6.53 0.12
C THR A 62 -11.99 -6.88 -1.17
N THR A 63 -11.72 -8.16 -1.40
CA THR A 63 -11.11 -8.68 -2.64
C THR A 63 -12.12 -9.51 -3.42
N THR A 64 -12.45 -9.10 -4.64
CA THR A 64 -13.39 -9.86 -5.50
C THR A 64 -12.75 -11.10 -6.13
N GLY A 65 -11.44 -11.05 -6.40
CA GLY A 65 -10.68 -12.14 -6.98
C GLY A 65 -9.97 -13.01 -5.95
N ALA A 66 -9.20 -13.99 -6.43
CA ALA A 66 -8.34 -14.80 -5.60
C ALA A 66 -7.17 -13.97 -5.03
N THR A 67 -6.83 -14.23 -3.78
CA THR A 67 -5.62 -13.69 -3.13
C THR A 67 -4.54 -14.76 -3.14
N VAL A 68 -3.37 -14.42 -3.68
CA VAL A 68 -2.17 -15.27 -3.61
C VAL A 68 -1.25 -14.69 -2.56
N LEU A 69 -0.97 -15.45 -1.51
CA LEU A 69 0.00 -15.12 -0.47
C LEU A 69 1.22 -15.99 -0.71
N ASN A 70 2.38 -15.37 -1.00
CA ASN A 70 3.67 -16.07 -1.13
C ASN A 70 4.32 -16.35 0.23
N GLY A 71 3.50 -16.39 1.27
CA GLY A 71 3.86 -16.58 2.66
C GLY A 71 2.67 -17.17 3.40
N GLY A 72 2.84 -17.45 4.68
CA GLY A 72 1.74 -17.92 5.51
C GLY A 72 0.62 -16.89 5.67
N LEU A 73 -0.52 -17.36 6.16
CA LEU A 73 -1.61 -16.50 6.64
C LEU A 73 -1.56 -16.46 8.16
N THR A 74 -1.60 -15.26 8.73
CA THR A 74 -1.78 -15.05 10.17
C THR A 74 -2.94 -14.09 10.37
N MET A 75 -3.98 -14.56 11.05
CA MET A 75 -5.17 -13.78 11.37
C MET A 75 -5.33 -13.66 12.88
N ASP A 76 -5.64 -12.44 13.32
CA ASP A 76 -5.72 -12.07 14.74
C ASP A 76 -4.47 -12.51 15.52
N SER A 77 -3.31 -12.11 14.99
CA SER A 77 -1.94 -12.38 15.48
C SER A 77 -1.51 -13.86 15.57
N ASP A 78 -2.38 -14.76 16.00
CA ASP A 78 -2.08 -16.18 16.19
C ASP A 78 -3.33 -17.09 16.24
N LYS A 79 -4.55 -16.55 16.14
CA LYS A 79 -5.77 -17.36 16.35
C LYS A 79 -6.08 -18.29 15.19
N PHE A 80 -5.79 -17.86 13.98
CA PHE A 80 -5.87 -18.67 12.78
C PHE A 80 -4.62 -18.46 11.96
N THR A 81 -3.82 -19.50 11.81
CA THR A 81 -2.62 -19.45 10.98
C THR A 81 -2.57 -20.59 9.97
N VAL A 82 -1.99 -20.30 8.80
CA VAL A 82 -1.61 -21.29 7.79
C VAL A 82 -0.12 -21.11 7.55
N ALA A 83 0.68 -22.13 7.84
CA ALA A 83 2.12 -22.08 7.65
C ALA A 83 2.49 -22.18 6.16
N ASP A 84 3.44 -21.37 5.71
CA ASP A 84 3.87 -21.27 4.31
C ASP A 84 4.39 -22.62 3.77
N ASP A 85 5.41 -23.18 4.41
CA ASP A 85 6.12 -24.37 3.90
C ASP A 85 5.32 -25.67 4.02
N SER A 86 4.44 -25.77 5.01
CA SER A 86 3.74 -27.03 5.33
C SER A 86 2.25 -27.02 5.02
N GLY A 87 1.64 -25.85 4.84
CA GLY A 87 0.19 -25.69 4.74
C GLY A 87 -0.56 -26.05 6.03
N ASN A 88 0.15 -26.34 7.13
CA ASN A 88 -0.48 -26.70 8.39
C ASN A 88 -1.35 -25.55 8.90
N THR A 89 -2.59 -25.87 9.23
CA THR A 89 -3.53 -24.93 9.83
C THR A 89 -3.49 -25.07 11.34
N ALA A 90 -3.31 -23.96 12.06
CA ALA A 90 -3.50 -23.89 13.50
C ALA A 90 -4.71 -23.03 13.84
N ILE A 91 -5.56 -23.53 14.74
CA ILE A 91 -6.75 -22.84 15.25
C ILE A 91 -6.66 -22.87 16.76
N ALA A 92 -6.35 -21.73 17.38
CA ALA A 92 -6.27 -21.63 18.84
C ALA A 92 -7.65 -21.59 19.52
N GLY A 93 -8.70 -21.30 18.75
CA GLY A 93 -10.08 -21.30 19.19
C GLY A 93 -10.76 -22.68 19.09
N THR A 94 -12.09 -22.69 19.23
CA THR A 94 -12.90 -23.89 19.03
C THR A 94 -13.15 -24.11 17.54
N LEU A 95 -12.77 -25.27 17.01
CA LEU A 95 -13.20 -25.73 15.70
C LEU A 95 -14.58 -26.39 15.85
N GLY A 96 -15.63 -25.70 15.40
CA GLY A 96 -16.97 -26.30 15.36
C GLY A 96 -17.06 -27.34 14.25
N CYS A 97 -16.98 -28.63 14.58
CA CYS A 97 -17.35 -29.67 13.63
C CYS A 97 -18.87 -29.86 13.66
N TYR A 98 -19.56 -29.47 12.58
CA TYR A 98 -20.92 -29.93 12.34
C TYR A 98 -20.83 -31.29 11.64
N TRP A 99 -21.46 -32.30 12.24
CA TRP A 99 -21.53 -33.68 11.73
C TRP A 99 -22.45 -33.78 10.52
#